data_AF-A0A382U1G1-F1
#
_entry.id   AF-A0A382U1G1-F1
#
_cell.length_a   1.000
_cell.length_b   1.000
_cell.length_c   1.000
_cell.angle_alpha   90.00
_cell.angle_beta   90.00
_cell.angle_gamma   90.00
#
_symmetry.space_group_name_H-M   'P 1'
#
loop_
_entity.id
_entity.type
_entity.pdbx_description
1 polymer ?
#
loop_
_entity_poly.entity_id
_entity_poly.type
_entity_poly.pdbx_seq_one_letter_code
_entity_poly.pdbx_strand_id
1 'polypeptide(L)'
;MQILFSLLLSFFMSLLLAAVYRHTHSGFSYSRSFVQTISLAAIVACIMIIAIGNNLARGLGILGALALIRFRTPIRDPRDIIFLFASLATGIAAGAQVLDVAIIGPLFFCFAVLFLHYSPFA
;
A
#
# COMPACT_ATOMS: atom_id res chain seq x y z
N MET A 1 13.48 -18.11 -5.33
CA MET A 1 12.04 -18.43 -5.35
C MET A 1 11.21 -17.51 -4.44
N GLN A 2 11.63 -17.24 -3.19
CA GLN A 2 10.83 -16.43 -2.27
C GLN A 2 10.59 -14.97 -2.71
N ILE A 3 11.56 -14.35 -3.39
CA ILE A 3 11.45 -12.95 -3.88
C ILE A 3 10.32 -12.79 -4.90
N LEU A 4 10.21 -13.73 -5.84
CA LEU A 4 9.16 -13.72 -6.86
C LEU A 4 7.77 -13.86 -6.21
N PHE A 5 7.67 -14.71 -5.18
CA PHE A 5 6.44 -14.90 -4.42
C PHE A 5 6.03 -13.62 -3.67
N SER A 6 6.97 -12.95 -2.98
CA SER A 6 6.71 -11.67 -2.30
C SER A 6 6.26 -10.55 -3.26
N LEU A 7 6.84 -10.49 -4.46
CA LEU A 7 6.46 -9.52 -5.48
C LEU A 7 5.05 -9.79 -6.01
N LEU A 8 4.74 -11.04 -6.34
CA LEU A 8 3.40 -11.45 -6.77
C LEU A 8 2.36 -11.19 -5.68
N LEU A 9 2.68 -11.50 -4.42
CA LEU A 9 1.79 -11.28 -3.28
C LEU A 9 1.52 -9.78 -3.07
N SER A 10 2.56 -8.94 -3.06
CA SER A 10 2.42 -7.48 -2.96
C SER A 10 1.56 -6.92 -4.09
N PHE A 11 1.77 -7.40 -5.32
CA PHE A 11 0.97 -6.99 -6.47
C PHE A 11 -0.51 -7.39 -6.34
N PHE A 12 -0.80 -8.63 -5.94
CA PHE A 12 -2.18 -9.10 -5.75
C PHE A 12 -2.89 -8.34 -4.62
N MET A 13 -2.21 -8.12 -3.48
CA MET A 13 -2.82 -7.42 -2.35
C MET A 13 -3.02 -5.92 -2.64
N SER A 14 -2.08 -5.27 -3.32
CA SER A 14 -2.25 -3.88 -3.75
C SER A 14 -3.34 -3.72 -4.81
N LEU A 15 -3.53 -4.71 -5.68
CA LEU A 15 -4.66 -4.76 -6.61
C LEU A 15 -6.00 -4.87 -5.87
N LEU A 16 -6.05 -5.66 -4.79
CA LEU A 16 -7.22 -5.77 -3.92
C LEU A 16 -7.53 -4.42 -3.26
N LEU A 17 -6.53 -3.73 -2.71
CA LEU A 17 -6.67 -2.36 -2.18
C LEU A 17 -7.17 -1.38 -3.25
N ALA A 18 -6.61 -1.44 -4.46
CA ALA A 18 -7.00 -0.61 -5.58
C ALA A 18 -8.46 -0.88 -6.03
N ALA A 19 -8.92 -2.14 -5.97
CA ALA A 19 -10.30 -2.51 -6.25
C ALA A 19 -11.28 -2.01 -5.19
N VAL A 20 -10.94 -2.16 -3.90
CA VAL A 20 -11.75 -1.65 -2.77
C VAL A 20 -11.80 -0.13 -2.80
N TYR A 21 -10.69 0.53 -3.11
CA TYR A 21 -10.64 1.97 -3.34
C TYR A 21 -11.62 2.38 -4.44
N ARG A 22 -11.57 1.72 -5.61
CA ARG A 22 -12.47 2.00 -6.73
C ARG A 22 -13.94 1.78 -6.36
N HIS A 23 -14.24 0.77 -5.55
CA HIS A 23 -15.61 0.46 -5.16
C HIS A 23 -16.17 1.41 -4.10
N THR A 24 -15.31 1.88 -3.18
CA THR A 24 -15.68 2.78 -2.06
C THR A 24 -15.61 4.26 -2.43
N HIS A 25 -15.09 4.60 -3.62
CA HIS A 25 -15.02 5.98 -4.09
C HIS A 25 -16.35 6.44 -4.67
N SER A 26 -17.00 7.38 -3.98
CA SER A 26 -18.24 8.04 -4.40
C SER A 26 -18.05 9.53 -4.68
N GLY A 27 -16.87 9.96 -5.16
CA GLY A 27 -16.54 11.37 -5.39
C GLY A 27 -16.12 11.72 -6.83
N PHE A 28 -16.31 12.97 -7.24
CA PHE A 28 -15.99 13.52 -8.57
C PHE A 28 -14.48 13.58 -8.91
N SER A 29 -13.59 13.28 -7.97
CA SER A 29 -12.13 13.38 -8.13
C SER A 29 -11.44 12.02 -8.35
N TYR A 30 -12.12 11.07 -8.99
CA TYR A 30 -11.53 9.80 -9.40
C TYR A 30 -10.39 10.02 -10.40
N SER A 31 -9.15 9.83 -9.95
CA SER A 31 -7.98 9.83 -10.83
C SER A 31 -7.55 8.40 -11.10
N ARG A 32 -7.60 7.96 -12.37
CA ARG A 32 -7.04 6.67 -12.80
C ARG A 32 -5.57 6.54 -12.42
N SER A 33 -4.85 7.66 -12.43
CA SER A 33 -3.44 7.73 -12.02
C SER A 33 -3.25 7.38 -10.55
N PHE A 34 -4.22 7.66 -9.68
CA PHE A 34 -4.13 7.31 -8.26
C PHE A 34 -4.23 5.79 -8.03
N VAL A 35 -5.15 5.12 -8.70
CA VAL A 35 -5.29 3.65 -8.66
C VAL A 35 -4.00 2.96 -9.14
N GLN A 36 -3.38 3.49 -10.20
CA GLN A 36 -2.07 3.03 -10.66
C GLN A 36 -0.97 3.31 -9.63
N THR A 37 -1.02 4.46 -8.95
CA THR A 37 -0.06 4.82 -7.91
C THR A 37 -0.14 3.88 -6.71
N ILE A 38 -1.33 3.47 -6.27
CA ILE A 38 -1.50 2.45 -5.22
C ILE A 38 -0.76 1.17 -5.59
N SER A 39 -0.99 0.64 -6.79
CA SER A 39 -0.38 -0.63 -7.23
C SER A 39 1.14 -0.52 -7.38
N LEU A 40 1.62 0.56 -8.00
CA LEU A 40 3.05 0.80 -8.20
C LEU A 40 3.79 1.07 -6.88
N ALA A 41 3.17 1.79 -5.95
CA ALA A 41 3.76 2.11 -4.66
C ALA A 41 4.05 0.85 -3.82
N ALA A 42 3.14 -0.13 -3.81
CA ALA A 42 3.36 -1.40 -3.12
C ALA A 42 4.51 -2.21 -3.73
N ILE A 43 4.63 -2.22 -5.06
CA ILE A 43 5.75 -2.88 -5.75
C ILE A 43 7.06 -2.20 -5.39
N VAL A 44 7.13 -0.88 -5.49
CA VAL A 44 8.33 -0.10 -5.15
C VAL A 44 8.73 -0.34 -3.69
N ALA A 45 7.77 -0.30 -2.76
CA ALA A 45 8.03 -0.57 -1.35
C ALA A 45 8.55 -2.00 -1.11
N CYS A 46 7.99 -3.00 -1.79
CA CYS A 46 8.45 -4.39 -1.71
C CYS A 46 9.88 -4.55 -2.24
N ILE A 47 10.19 -3.95 -3.40
CA ILE A 47 11.55 -3.95 -3.97
C ILE A 47 12.54 -3.29 -3.00
N MET A 48 12.18 -2.16 -2.41
CA MET A 48 13.03 -1.42 -1.48
C MET A 48 13.40 -2.28 -0.25
N ILE A 49 12.43 -3.00 0.33
CA ILE A 49 12.71 -3.87 1.48
C ILE A 49 13.53 -5.10 1.08
N ILE A 50 13.23 -5.73 -0.05
CA ILE A 50 13.99 -6.89 -0.53
C ILE A 50 15.45 -6.49 -0.84
N ALA A 51 15.68 -5.29 -1.37
CA ALA A 51 17.01 -4.78 -1.70
C ALA A 51 17.90 -4.57 -0.46
N ILE A 52 17.32 -4.39 0.73
CA ILE A 52 18.08 -4.23 1.98
C ILE A 52 18.75 -5.54 2.39
N GLY A 53 18.02 -6.66 2.31
CA GLY A 53 18.43 -7.93 2.89
C GLY A 53 18.55 -7.85 4.42
N ASN A 54 19.62 -8.40 4.99
CA ASN A 54 19.79 -8.55 6.45
C ASN A 54 20.58 -7.41 7.14
N ASN A 55 20.64 -6.20 6.57
CA ASN A 55 21.45 -5.11 7.12
C ASN A 55 20.60 -3.97 7.69
N LEU A 56 20.56 -3.90 9.03
CA LEU A 56 19.88 -2.87 9.82
C LEU A 56 20.22 -1.43 9.38
N ALA A 57 21.48 -1.17 9.00
CA ALA A 57 21.91 0.16 8.54
C ALA A 57 21.21 0.60 7.25
N ARG A 58 20.88 -0.34 6.35
CA ARG A 58 20.14 -0.05 5.11
C ARG A 58 18.64 0.14 5.38
N GLY A 59 18.10 -0.54 6.39
CA GLY A 59 16.72 -0.39 6.86
C GLY A 59 16.43 1.03 7.36
N LEU A 60 17.32 1.59 8.18
CA LEU A 60 17.23 2.98 8.65
C LEU A 60 17.34 3.99 7.49
N GLY A 61 18.18 3.71 6.50
CA GLY A 61 18.31 4.53 5.29
C GLY A 61 17.01 4.64 4.48
N ILE A 62 16.18 3.59 4.46
CA ILE A 62 14.91 3.59 3.73
C ILE A 62 13.79 4.28 4.50
N LEU A 63 13.75 4.19 5.83
CA LEU A 63 12.85 5.03 6.63
C LEU A 63 13.13 6.52 6.36
N GLY A 64 14.40 6.89 6.22
CA GLY A 64 14.81 8.22 5.78
C GLY A 64 14.42 8.54 4.33
N ALA A 65 14.63 7.61 3.39
CA ALA A 65 14.29 7.80 1.98
C ALA A 65 12.78 7.91 1.74
N LEU A 66 11.96 7.10 2.41
CA LEU A 66 10.49 7.17 2.39
C LEU A 66 10.00 8.51 2.95
N ALA A 67 10.63 9.03 4.01
CA ALA A 67 10.31 10.35 4.57
C ALA A 67 10.68 11.51 3.61
N LEU A 68 11.63 11.30 2.69
CA LEU A 68 11.99 12.26 1.65
C LEU A 68 11.07 12.23 0.43
N ILE A 69 10.20 11.21 0.28
CA ILE A 69 9.21 11.17 -0.79
C ILE A 69 8.15 12.24 -0.53
N ARG A 70 8.39 13.45 -1.06
CA ARG A 70 7.39 14.51 -1.14
C ARG A 70 6.49 14.24 -2.32
N PHE A 71 5.26 13.80 -2.05
CA PHE A 71 4.19 13.83 -3.05
C PHE A 71 3.97 15.30 -3.47
N ARG A 72 4.44 15.66 -4.66
CA ARG A 72 4.33 17.04 -5.20
C ARG A 72 2.90 17.41 -5.59
N THR A 73 2.01 16.44 -5.71
CA THR A 73 0.57 16.66 -5.94
C THR A 73 -0.15 16.70 -4.59
N PRO A 74 -0.86 17.81 -4.27
CA PRO A 74 -1.68 17.86 -3.06
C PRO A 74 -2.75 16.77 -3.16
N ILE A 75 -2.66 15.77 -2.28
CA ILE A 75 -3.69 14.75 -2.14
C ILE A 75 -4.88 15.44 -1.47
N ARG A 76 -5.98 15.60 -2.22
CA ARG A 76 -7.12 16.44 -1.84
C ARG A 76 -7.98 15.81 -0.75
N ASP A 77 -8.01 14.49 -0.67
CA ASP A 77 -8.84 13.75 0.28
C ASP A 77 -7.98 12.96 1.28
N PRO A 78 -8.25 13.08 2.60
CA PRO A 78 -7.51 12.31 3.62
C PRO A 78 -7.69 10.79 3.46
N ARG A 79 -8.81 10.35 2.87
CA ARG A 79 -9.07 8.94 2.56
C ARG A 79 -8.04 8.37 1.57
N ASP A 80 -7.69 9.14 0.54
CA ASP A 80 -6.71 8.73 -0.47
C ASP A 80 -5.34 8.51 0.17
N ILE A 81 -4.91 9.42 1.06
CA ILE A 81 -3.63 9.32 1.78
C ILE A 81 -3.55 7.99 2.53
N ILE A 82 -4.60 7.61 3.27
CA ILE A 82 -4.61 6.37 4.07
C ILE A 82 -4.53 5.14 3.17
N PHE A 83 -5.23 5.12 2.02
CA PHE A 83 -5.11 4.02 1.05
C PHE A 83 -3.70 3.88 0.48
N LEU A 84 -3.03 5.01 0.21
CA LEU A 84 -1.65 5.01 -0.25
C LEU A 84 -0.69 4.47 0.82
N PHE A 85 -0.88 4.86 2.09
CA PHE A 85 -0.12 4.30 3.21
C PHE A 85 -0.38 2.82 3.41
N ALA A 86 -1.63 2.36 3.31
CA ALA A 86 -1.99 0.95 3.42
C ALA A 86 -1.31 0.12 2.31
N SER A 87 -1.21 0.67 1.10
CA SER A 87 -0.49 0.04 -0.01
C SER A 87 1.01 -0.08 0.25
N LEU A 88 1.64 1.01 0.72
CA LEU A 88 3.05 1.01 1.12
C LEU A 88 3.32 0.00 2.24
N ALA A 89 2.50 -0.01 3.28
CA ALA A 89 2.61 -0.95 4.39
C ALA A 89 2.52 -2.41 3.93
N THR A 90 1.60 -2.70 3.02
CA THR A 90 1.44 -4.02 2.41
C THR A 90 2.68 -4.43 1.62
N GLY A 91 3.25 -3.52 0.82
CA GLY A 91 4.49 -3.75 0.09
C GLY A 91 5.69 -3.98 1.01
N ILE A 92 5.79 -3.22 2.11
CA ILE A 92 6.84 -3.38 3.12
C ILE A 92 6.72 -4.76 3.80
N ALA A 93 5.51 -5.15 4.22
CA ALA A 93 5.28 -6.44 4.88
C ALA A 93 5.61 -7.62 3.96
N ALA A 94 5.21 -7.55 2.68
CA ALA A 94 5.53 -8.56 1.68
C ALA A 94 7.03 -8.66 1.41
N GLY A 95 7.74 -7.51 1.37
CA GLY A 95 9.18 -7.45 1.18
C GLY A 95 9.98 -7.91 2.40
N ALA A 96 9.47 -7.70 3.61
CA ALA A 96 10.08 -8.15 4.87
C ALA A 96 9.93 -9.65 5.12
N GLN A 97 9.29 -10.38 4.20
CA GLN A 97 8.97 -11.80 4.30
C GLN A 97 8.07 -12.18 5.48
N VAL A 98 7.36 -11.21 6.06
CA VAL A 98 6.33 -11.45 7.08
C VAL A 98 4.99 -11.65 6.37
N LEU A 99 4.82 -12.83 5.79
CA LEU A 99 3.68 -13.15 4.92
C LEU A 99 2.33 -13.05 5.65
N ASP A 100 2.29 -13.42 6.94
CA ASP A 100 1.07 -13.35 7.74
C ASP A 100 0.53 -11.92 7.81
N VAL A 101 1.41 -10.95 8.08
CA VAL A 101 1.05 -9.52 8.15
C VAL A 101 0.72 -8.97 6.75
N ALA A 102 1.44 -9.42 5.72
CA ALA A 102 1.21 -9.01 4.35
C ALA A 102 -0.16 -9.45 3.79
N ILE A 103 -0.77 -10.49 4.36
CA ILE A 103 -2.09 -10.99 3.96
C ILE A 103 -3.16 -10.41 4.90
N ILE A 104 -3.01 -10.61 6.21
CA ILE A 104 -4.05 -10.27 7.20
C ILE A 104 -4.25 -8.75 7.29
N GLY A 105 -3.16 -7.96 7.23
CA GLY A 105 -3.20 -6.50 7.32
C GLY A 105 -4.07 -5.84 6.25
N PRO A 106 -3.77 -6.00 4.94
CA PRO A 106 -4.57 -5.43 3.87
C PRO A 106 -6.01 -5.98 3.81
N LEU A 107 -6.21 -7.26 4.16
CA LEU A 107 -7.56 -7.84 4.27
C LEU A 107 -8.39 -7.14 5.36
N PHE A 108 -7.82 -6.97 6.55
CA PHE A 108 -8.47 -6.27 7.65
C PHE A 108 -8.74 -4.81 7.31
N PHE A 109 -7.78 -4.13 6.67
CA PHE A 109 -7.96 -2.76 6.20
C PHE A 109 -9.11 -2.64 5.20
N CYS A 110 -9.18 -3.54 4.21
CA CYS A 110 -10.28 -3.56 3.25
C CYS A 110 -11.63 -3.82 3.91
N PHE A 111 -11.69 -4.76 4.86
CA PHE A 111 -12.91 -5.03 5.63
C PHE A 111 -13.35 -3.80 6.44
N ALA A 112 -12.41 -3.12 7.11
CA ALA A 112 -12.70 -1.91 7.88
C ALA A 112 -13.23 -0.78 6.99
N VAL A 113 -12.65 -0.59 5.79
CA VAL A 113 -13.14 0.42 4.84
C VAL A 113 -14.54 0.09 4.34
N LEU A 114 -14.81 -1.16 4.00
CA LEU A 114 -16.16 -1.58 3.58
C LEU A 114 -17.18 -1.41 4.71
N PHE A 115 -16.82 -1.81 5.93
CA PHE A 115 -17.68 -1.61 7.10
C PHE A 115 -17.99 -0.12 7.33
N LEU A 116 -16.99 0.75 7.21
CA LEU A 116 -17.18 2.20 7.38
C LEU A 116 -18.04 2.79 6.25
N HIS A 117 -17.96 2.25 5.04
CA HIS A 117 -18.82 2.65 3.92
C HIS A 117 -20.29 2.30 4.14
N TYR A 118 -20.60 1.15 4.75
CA TYR A 118 -21.97 0.78 5.11
C TYR A 118 -22.47 1.47 6.38
N SER A 119 -21.55 1.90 7.26
CA SER A 119 -21.93 2.64 8.46
C SER A 119 -22.43 4.05 8.10
N PRO A 120 -23.46 4.58 8.79
CA PRO A 120 -24.08 5.88 8.49
C PRO A 120 -23.20 7.10 8.82
N PHE A 121 -21.88 6.92 8.94
CA PHE A 121 -20.88 8.00 9.07
C PHE A 121 -20.28 8.43 7.73
N ALA A 122 -20.82 7.93 6.60
CA ALA A 122 -20.39 8.26 5.24
C ALA A 122 -21.00 9.56 4.72
#